data_AF-A0AAV2YF80-F1
#
_entry.id   AF-A0AAV2YF80-F1
#
_cell.length_a   1.000
_cell.length_b   1.000
_cell.length_c   1.000
_cell.angle_alpha   90.00
_cell.angle_beta   90.00
_cell.angle_gamma   90.00
#
_symmetry.space_group_name_H-M   'P 1'
#
loop_
_entity.id
_entity.type
_entity.pdbx_description
1 polymer ?
#
loop_
_entity_poly.entity_id
_entity_poly.type
_entity_poly.pdbx_seq_one_letter_code
_entity_poly.pdbx_strand_id
1 'polypeptide(L)'
;MMHAFGDASGLKPNFTKSVALKLHPSATTEFQRIAFRLPTEPTRYLGIQVGLRVEESAKWDIYLHQLVTRLALASRKTTDVRQRAHLVRAIVIPKLTFVLRHEWP
;
A
#
# COMPACT_ATOMS: atom_id res chain seq x y z
N MET A 1 -11.03 -10.05 -22.91
CA MET A 1 -9.58 -10.22 -22.65
C MET A 1 -9.29 -10.85 -21.30
N MET A 2 -9.83 -10.34 -20.18
CA MET A 2 -9.56 -10.91 -18.84
C MET A 2 -10.10 -12.34 -18.64
N HIS A 3 -11.28 -12.65 -19.17
CA HIS A 3 -11.82 -14.01 -19.20
C HIS A 3 -10.95 -14.96 -20.04
N ALA A 4 -10.60 -14.58 -21.27
CA ALA A 4 -9.73 -15.39 -22.13
C ALA A 4 -8.36 -15.70 -21.48
N PHE A 5 -7.76 -14.75 -20.77
CA PHE A 5 -6.53 -14.98 -20.01
C PHE A 5 -6.78 -15.90 -18.80
N GLY A 6 -7.86 -15.69 -18.05
CA GLY A 6 -8.22 -16.54 -16.91
C GLY A 6 -8.51 -17.98 -17.33
N ASP A 7 -9.20 -18.17 -18.47
CA ASP A 7 -9.53 -19.47 -19.03
C ASP A 7 -8.27 -20.19 -19.53
N ALA A 8 -7.32 -19.48 -20.13
CA ALA A 8 -6.04 -20.05 -20.58
C ALA A 8 -5.06 -20.36 -19.43
N SER A 9 -5.10 -19.59 -18.34
CA SER A 9 -4.16 -19.72 -17.21
C SER A 9 -4.73 -20.48 -16.00
N GLY A 10 -6.04 -20.71 -15.95
CA GLY A 10 -6.74 -21.21 -14.76
C GLY A 10 -6.86 -20.21 -13.61
N LEU A 11 -6.39 -18.96 -13.78
CA LEU A 11 -6.42 -17.92 -12.74
C LEU A 11 -7.75 -17.18 -12.74
N LYS A 12 -8.25 -16.87 -11.53
CA LYS A 12 -9.47 -16.05 -11.34
C LYS A 12 -9.13 -14.75 -10.61
N PRO A 13 -9.65 -13.60 -11.05
CA PRO A 13 -9.46 -12.34 -10.33
C PRO A 13 -10.14 -12.40 -8.96
N ASN A 14 -9.48 -11.83 -7.95
CA ASN A 14 -10.08 -11.63 -6.64
C ASN A 14 -10.77 -10.26 -6.60
N PHE A 15 -12.05 -10.24 -6.92
CA PHE A 15 -12.85 -9.00 -6.98
C PHE A 15 -12.92 -8.23 -5.65
N THR A 16 -12.65 -8.87 -4.50
CA THR A 16 -12.59 -8.17 -3.20
C THR A 16 -11.30 -7.37 -3.01
N LYS A 17 -10.23 -7.72 -3.75
CA LYS A 17 -8.92 -7.05 -3.71
C LYS A 17 -8.62 -6.26 -4.97
N SER A 18 -9.39 -6.48 -6.05
CA SER A 18 -9.28 -5.73 -7.29
C SER A 18 -10.01 -4.39 -7.19
N VAL A 19 -9.35 -3.34 -7.63
CA VAL A 19 -9.90 -1.98 -7.67
C VAL A 19 -9.56 -1.34 -9.00
N ALA A 20 -10.50 -0.60 -9.57
CA ALA A 20 -10.24 0.26 -10.72
C ALA A 20 -10.08 1.71 -10.22
N LEU A 21 -8.98 2.35 -10.61
CA LEU A 21 -8.74 3.77 -10.34
C LEU A 21 -9.24 4.61 -11.51
N LYS A 22 -10.14 5.54 -11.22
CA LYS A 22 -10.62 6.49 -12.21
C LYS A 22 -9.57 7.57 -12.45
N LEU A 23 -8.83 7.49 -13.55
CA LEU A 23 -7.79 8.47 -13.89
C LEU A 23 -8.32 9.70 -14.66
N HIS A 24 -9.50 9.59 -15.27
CA HIS A 24 -10.15 10.69 -16.01
C HIS A 24 -11.61 10.84 -15.59
N PRO A 25 -12.14 12.08 -15.42
CA PRO A 25 -13.53 12.31 -15.01
C PRO A 25 -14.59 11.66 -15.89
N SER A 26 -14.32 11.53 -17.19
CA SER A 26 -15.24 10.91 -18.16
C SER A 26 -15.10 9.39 -18.27
N ALA A 27 -14.22 8.75 -17.49
CA ALA A 27 -14.08 7.30 -17.53
C ALA A 27 -15.30 6.60 -16.91
N THR A 28 -15.72 5.50 -17.55
CA THR A 28 -16.83 4.63 -17.12
C THR A 28 -16.63 4.14 -15.68
N THR A 29 -17.72 4.05 -14.93
CA THR A 29 -17.74 3.72 -13.48
C THR A 29 -17.95 2.25 -13.17
N GLU A 30 -18.06 1.38 -14.19
CA GLU A 30 -18.22 -0.05 -14.01
C GLU A 30 -17.49 -0.84 -15.11
N PHE A 31 -16.73 -1.86 -14.68
CA PHE A 31 -15.98 -2.77 -15.55
C PHE A 31 -15.94 -4.13 -14.87
N GLN A 32 -16.67 -5.09 -15.43
CA GLN A 32 -16.60 -6.51 -15.08
C GLN A 32 -16.63 -6.78 -13.56
N ARG A 33 -17.56 -6.15 -12.83
CA ARG A 33 -17.78 -6.33 -11.37
C ARG A 33 -16.62 -5.86 -10.48
N ILE A 34 -15.64 -5.14 -11.01
CA ILE A 34 -14.61 -4.47 -10.22
C ILE A 34 -15.17 -3.12 -9.75
N ALA A 35 -15.13 -2.88 -8.44
CA ALA A 35 -15.53 -1.60 -7.88
C ALA A 35 -14.55 -0.51 -8.32
N PHE A 36 -15.09 0.60 -8.83
CA PHE A 36 -14.32 1.80 -9.09
C PHE A 36 -14.15 2.58 -7.81
N ARG A 37 -12.92 2.97 -7.50
CA ARG A 37 -12.66 3.97 -6.47
C ARG A 37 -12.49 5.33 -7.08
N LEU A 38 -13.05 6.32 -6.40
CA LEU A 38 -12.90 7.71 -6.79
C LEU A 38 -11.43 8.12 -6.72
N PRO A 39 -11.00 9.10 -7.54
CA PRO A 39 -9.66 9.70 -7.51
C PRO A 39 -9.18 10.13 -6.10
N THR A 40 -10.13 10.46 -5.23
CA THR A 40 -9.95 10.95 -3.86
C THR A 40 -9.88 9.84 -2.82
N GLU A 41 -10.27 8.62 -3.15
CA GLU A 41 -10.20 7.50 -2.23
C GLU A 41 -8.82 6.84 -2.30
N PRO A 42 -8.06 6.80 -1.19
CA PRO A 42 -6.76 6.17 -1.21
C PRO A 42 -6.91 4.67 -1.46
N THR A 43 -6.09 4.16 -2.38
CA THR A 43 -5.82 2.72 -2.50
C THR A 43 -4.32 2.49 -2.47
N ARG A 44 -3.92 1.21 -2.35
CA ARG A 44 -2.52 0.85 -2.22
C ARG A 44 -2.07 0.01 -3.41
N TYR A 45 -0.94 0.42 -3.99
CA TYR A 45 -0.20 -0.38 -4.96
C TYR A 45 1.22 -0.60 -4.46
N LEU A 46 1.61 -1.86 -4.27
CA LEU A 46 2.95 -2.25 -3.80
C LEU A 46 3.44 -1.57 -2.50
N GLY A 47 2.52 -1.17 -1.62
CA GLY A 47 2.88 -0.47 -0.38
C GLY A 47 2.75 1.04 -0.44
N ILE A 48 2.60 1.61 -1.64
CA ILE A 48 2.51 3.05 -1.93
C ILE A 48 1.04 3.45 -1.98
N GLN A 49 0.71 4.63 -1.44
CA GLN A 49 -0.64 5.17 -1.54
C GLN A 49 -0.82 5.83 -2.91
N VAL A 50 -1.77 5.31 -3.68
CA VAL A 50 -2.07 5.75 -5.05
C VAL A 50 -3.51 6.27 -5.13
N GLY A 51 -3.68 7.33 -5.91
CA GLY A 51 -4.91 8.08 -6.06
C GLY A 51 -4.59 9.50 -6.52
N LEU A 52 -5.50 10.12 -7.26
CA LEU A 52 -5.30 11.40 -7.93
C LEU A 52 -5.25 12.59 -6.96
N ARG A 53 -5.78 12.41 -5.73
CA ARG A 53 -5.85 13.44 -4.69
C ARG A 53 -5.62 12.88 -3.28
N VAL A 54 -4.66 11.97 -3.12
CA VAL A 54 -4.28 11.53 -1.77
C VAL A 54 -3.47 12.64 -1.11
N GLU A 55 -3.99 13.23 -0.03
CA GLU A 55 -3.24 14.21 0.75
C GLU A 55 -1.94 13.62 1.28
N GLU A 56 -0.86 14.39 1.21
CA GLU A 56 0.48 13.95 1.64
C GLU A 56 0.49 13.55 3.11
N SER A 57 -0.18 14.32 3.96
CA SER A 57 -0.40 14.06 5.39
C SER A 57 -0.97 12.66 5.63
N ALA A 58 -2.03 12.29 4.90
CA ALA A 58 -2.69 10.99 5.03
C ALA A 58 -1.76 9.82 4.62
N LYS A 59 -0.84 10.03 3.69
CA LYS A 59 0.19 9.03 3.35
C LYS A 59 1.20 8.85 4.48
N TRP A 60 1.69 9.96 5.02
CA TRP A 60 2.65 9.98 6.11
C TRP A 60 2.09 9.33 7.39
N ASP A 61 0.82 9.55 7.72
CA ASP A 61 0.16 8.91 8.86
C ASP A 61 0.18 7.39 8.76
N ILE A 62 -0.08 6.85 7.57
CA ILE A 62 -0.05 5.39 7.34
C ILE A 62 1.38 4.86 7.48
N TYR A 63 2.37 5.59 6.98
CA TYR A 63 3.78 5.18 7.10
C TYR A 63 4.27 5.21 8.53
N LEU A 64 3.91 6.25 9.27
CA LEU A 64 4.21 6.39 10.68
C LEU A 64 3.52 5.29 11.49
N HIS A 65 2.23 5.05 11.26
CA HIS A 65 1.48 4.00 11.93
C HIS A 65 2.15 2.63 11.74
N GLN A 66 2.48 2.25 10.50
CA GLN A 66 3.18 0.99 10.21
C GLN A 66 4.53 0.88 10.93
N LEU A 67 5.30 1.97 10.97
CA LEU A 67 6.60 2.01 11.63
C LEU A 67 6.45 1.83 13.15
N VAL A 68 5.54 2.60 13.76
CA VAL A 68 5.23 2.54 15.19
C VAL A 68 4.75 1.15 15.59
N THR A 69 3.85 0.53 14.82
CA THR A 69 3.39 -0.84 15.10
C THR A 69 4.56 -1.84 15.10
N ARG A 70 5.46 -1.76 14.12
CA ARG A 70 6.63 -2.67 14.05
C ARG A 70 7.59 -2.45 15.21
N LEU A 71 7.87 -1.19 15.57
CA LEU A 71 8.73 -0.86 16.71
C LEU A 71 8.12 -1.28 18.05
N ALA A 72 6.80 -1.15 18.21
CA ALA A 72 6.09 -1.61 19.39
C ALA A 72 6.17 -3.14 19.53
N LEU A 73 5.99 -3.87 18.42
CA LEU A 73 6.15 -5.34 18.40
C LEU A 73 7.59 -5.76 18.70
N ALA A 74 8.58 -5.09 18.10
CA ALA A 74 9.99 -5.38 18.34
C ALA A 74 10.38 -5.15 19.80
N SER A 75 9.93 -4.04 20.39
CA SER A 75 10.17 -3.70 21.80
C SER A 75 9.57 -4.72 22.77
N ARG A 76 8.39 -5.28 22.45
CA ARG A 76 7.76 -6.33 23.28
C ARG A 76 8.45 -7.69 23.17
N LYS A 77 9.12 -7.97 22.05
CA LYS A 77 9.76 -9.26 21.76
C LYS A 77 11.24 -9.33 22.14
N THR A 78 11.82 -8.22 22.61
CA THR A 78 13.23 -8.14 22.97
C THR A 78 13.40 -7.75 24.42
N THR A 79 14.34 -8.42 25.09
CA THR A 79 14.66 -8.18 26.51
C THR A 79 15.94 -7.36 26.67
N ASP A 80 16.85 -7.40 25.69
CA ASP A 80 18.13 -6.70 25.72
C ASP A 80 18.12 -5.36 24.95
N VAL A 81 18.94 -4.40 25.40
CA VAL A 81 19.07 -3.06 24.79
C VAL A 81 19.83 -3.10 23.47
N ARG A 82 20.88 -3.94 23.36
CA ARG A 82 21.67 -4.03 22.11
C ARG A 82 20.84 -4.67 21.00
N GLN A 83 20.06 -5.68 21.34
CA GLN A 83 19.08 -6.28 20.41
C GLN A 83 18.04 -5.26 19.93
N ARG A 84 17.53 -4.41 20.82
CA ARG A 84 16.61 -3.32 20.45
C ARG A 84 17.25 -2.33 19.49
N ALA A 85 18.49 -1.89 19.73
CA ALA A 85 19.19 -0.98 18.82
C ALA A 85 19.37 -1.59 17.42
N HIS A 86 19.70 -2.88 17.35
CA HIS A 86 19.83 -3.59 16.07
C HIS A 86 18.49 -3.69 15.33
N LEU A 87 17.40 -4.03 16.03
CA LEU A 87 16.07 -4.10 15.44
C LEU A 87 15.54 -2.74 14.98
N VAL A 88 15.78 -1.68 15.75
CA VAL A 88 15.42 -0.32 15.33
C VAL A 88 16.08 0.00 14.01
N ARG A 89 17.39 -0.26 13.86
CA ARG A 89 18.10 -0.07 12.59
C ARG A 89 17.50 -0.90 11.46
N ALA A 90 17.23 -2.18 11.71
CA ALA A 90 16.66 -3.11 10.73
C ALA A 90 15.21 -2.78 10.33
N ILE A 91 14.47 -2.04 11.15
CA ILE A 91 13.07 -1.65 10.89
C ILE A 91 13.01 -0.25 10.24
N VAL A 92 13.72 0.72 10.82
CA VAL A 92 13.64 2.14 10.44
C VAL A 92 14.32 2.38 9.09
N ILE A 93 15.55 1.89 8.88
CA ILE A 93 16.30 2.18 7.65
C ILE A 93 15.53 1.71 6.40
N PRO A 94 15.08 0.44 6.31
CA PRO A 94 14.37 0.00 5.11
C PRO A 94 13.05 0.74 4.89
N LYS A 95 12.35 1.12 5.98
CA LYS A 95 11.11 1.88 5.86
C LYS A 95 11.35 3.28 5.31
N LEU A 96 12.37 3.99 5.82
CA LEU A 96 12.75 5.31 5.34
C LEU A 96 13.25 5.24 3.89
N THR A 97 14.14 4.31 3.56
CA THR A 97 14.64 4.14 2.19
C THR A 97 13.52 3.84 1.20
N PHE A 98 12.53 3.02 1.59
CA PHE A 98 11.37 2.76 0.76
C PHE A 98 10.54 4.03 0.52
N VAL A 99 10.20 4.78 1.58
CA VAL A 99 9.39 6.00 1.45
C VAL A 99 10.13 7.06 0.63
N LEU A 100 11.41 7.29 0.93
CA LEU A 100 12.24 8.26 0.20
C LEU A 100 12.38 7.94 -1.29
N ARG A 101 12.38 6.66 -1.67
CA ARG A 101 12.46 6.29 -3.10
C ARG A 101 11.14 6.52 -3.85
N HIS A 102 9.99 6.37 -3.20
CA HIS A 102 8.71 6.23 -3.90
C HIS A 102 7.72 7.37 -3.64
N GLU A 103 7.93 8.17 -2.60
CA GLU A 103 7.00 9.23 -2.17
C GLU A 103 7.70 10.59 -2.00
N TRP A 104 9.03 10.63 -2.02
CA TRP A 104 9.77 11.89 -2.02
C TRP A 104 9.76 12.49 -3.44
N PRO A 105 9.51 13.81 -3.59
CA PRO A 105 9.49 14.49 -4.89
C PRO A 105 10.85 14.50 -5.60
#